data_AF-A0A3D4YDI9-F1
#
_entry.id   AF-A0A3D4YDI9-F1
#
_cell.length_a   1.000
_cell.length_b   1.000
_cell.length_c   1.000
_cell.angle_alpha   90.00
_cell.angle_beta   90.00
_cell.angle_gamma   90.00
#
_symmetry.space_group_name_H-M   'P 1'
#
loop_
_entity.id
_entity.type
_entity.pdbx_description
1 polymer ?
#
loop_
_entity_poly.entity_id
_entity_poly.type
_entity_poly.pdbx_seq_one_letter_code
_entity_poly.pdbx_strand_id
1 'polypeptide(L)'
;MDIRGTQQLMMTPRLQQSIKLLQLSFIELNAYLQEQVMENPLLELHDSACLPKEQEREDDHILKETFQSGAIHEGFDKTAHMTETVTLKTHVLDQIIHMHLNKVEHKIAEILLDSLQPSGYLDLNIEASAKALKIDVELFEGVLEKLQSCDPIGIFARSPGECFKMQLKSMDKLNKNVVLFLNNLEALPSLGMQKFCKKIGISLQEGQDILQIIKGLNPKPGLAYGFEPINAILPDVFVFVDDDQLCVELNDAAIPQLIVNSDAYQELKTRCRKKEELNYIKAQYNHANWLKGALMQRCVNTLKIAETIIEAQKDFFTHGIT
;
A
#
# COMPACT_ATOMS: atom_id res chain seq x y z
N MET A 1 -61.19 -22.37 -5.79
CA MET A 1 -60.45 -22.07 -7.04
C MET A 1 -59.26 -21.23 -6.66
N ASP A 2 -58.15 -21.89 -6.34
CA ASP A 2 -56.88 -21.24 -6.04
C ASP A 2 -56.18 -20.87 -7.35
N ILE A 3 -55.90 -19.59 -7.54
CA ILE A 3 -54.97 -19.10 -8.56
C ILE A 3 -53.93 -18.27 -7.83
N ARG A 4 -53.01 -18.95 -7.15
CA ARG A 4 -51.73 -18.34 -6.76
C ARG A 4 -50.90 -18.24 -8.02
N GLY A 5 -50.96 -17.09 -8.69
CA GLY A 5 -50.06 -16.77 -9.78
C GLY A 5 -48.63 -16.73 -9.25
N THR A 6 -47.89 -17.82 -9.40
CA THR A 6 -46.44 -17.81 -9.36
C THR A 6 -45.97 -16.87 -10.47
N GLN A 7 -45.64 -15.62 -10.13
CA GLN A 7 -44.82 -14.78 -10.99
C GLN A 7 -43.49 -15.51 -11.19
N GLN A 8 -43.38 -16.24 -12.30
CA GLN A 8 -42.08 -16.68 -12.78
C GLN A 8 -41.23 -15.43 -12.94
N LEU A 9 -40.14 -15.34 -12.18
CA LEU A 9 -39.08 -14.36 -12.41
C LEU A 9 -38.52 -14.59 -13.82
N MET A 10 -39.19 -14.06 -14.84
CA MET A 10 -38.56 -13.86 -16.14
C MET A 10 -37.44 -12.85 -15.88
N MET A 11 -36.21 -13.32 -16.01
CA MET A 11 -35.00 -12.51 -15.91
C MET A 11 -35.09 -11.35 -16.90
N THR A 12 -35.55 -10.19 -16.44
CA THR A 12 -35.48 -8.99 -17.25
C THR A 12 -34.01 -8.59 -17.40
N PRO A 13 -33.58 -8.06 -18.55
CA PRO A 13 -32.19 -7.66 -18.76
C PRO A 13 -31.71 -6.67 -17.69
N ARG A 14 -32.62 -5.84 -17.17
CA ARG A 14 -32.37 -4.94 -16.03
C ARG A 14 -32.05 -5.69 -14.74
N LEU A 15 -32.76 -6.79 -14.44
CA LEU A 15 -32.47 -7.61 -13.27
C LEU A 15 -31.11 -8.30 -13.40
N GLN A 16 -30.81 -8.85 -14.58
CA GLN A 16 -29.50 -9.46 -14.87
C GLN A 16 -28.35 -8.45 -14.71
N GLN A 17 -28.52 -7.23 -15.21
CA GLN A 17 -27.53 -6.18 -15.04
C GLN A 17 -27.39 -5.75 -13.57
N SER A 18 -28.47 -5.68 -12.79
CA SER A 18 -28.39 -5.37 -11.35
C SER A 18 -27.67 -6.44 -10.55
N ILE A 19 -27.85 -7.73 -10.88
CA ILE A 19 -27.12 -8.83 -10.26
C ILE A 19 -25.64 -8.77 -10.66
N LYS A 20 -25.35 -8.49 -11.93
CA LYS A 20 -23.98 -8.27 -12.39
C LYS A 20 -23.31 -7.14 -11.59
N LEU A 21 -24.01 -6.02 -11.41
CA LEU A 21 -23.52 -4.90 -10.60
C LEU A 21 -23.22 -5.30 -9.15
N LEU A 22 -23.97 -6.21 -8.52
CA LEU A 22 -23.65 -6.69 -7.17
C LEU A 22 -22.35 -7.51 -7.11
N GLN A 23 -21.98 -8.18 -8.20
CA GLN A 23 -20.84 -9.09 -8.25
C GLN A 23 -19.52 -8.42 -8.62
N LEU A 24 -19.55 -7.21 -9.20
CA LEU A 24 -18.33 -6.49 -9.59
C LEU A 24 -17.55 -6.01 -8.36
N SER A 25 -16.23 -6.17 -8.39
CA SER A 25 -15.33 -5.52 -7.43
C SER A 25 -15.36 -3.99 -7.57
N PHE A 26 -14.85 -3.26 -6.59
CA PHE A 26 -14.80 -1.78 -6.63
C PHE A 26 -14.09 -1.25 -7.89
N ILE A 27 -12.96 -1.85 -8.27
CA ILE A 27 -12.18 -1.45 -9.45
C ILE A 27 -12.99 -1.70 -10.72
N GLU A 28 -13.61 -2.87 -10.84
CA GLU A 28 -14.42 -3.23 -12.00
C GLU A 28 -15.70 -2.39 -12.09
N LEU A 29 -16.31 -2.04 -10.96
CA LEU A 29 -17.47 -1.17 -10.89
C LEU A 29 -17.13 0.23 -11.41
N ASN A 30 -16.01 0.81 -10.95
CA ASN A 30 -15.57 2.13 -11.42
C ASN A 30 -15.23 2.13 -12.91
N ALA A 31 -14.52 1.12 -13.40
CA ALA A 31 -14.24 0.96 -14.83
C ALA A 31 -15.54 0.86 -15.66
N TYR A 32 -16.50 0.05 -15.18
CA TYR A 32 -17.81 -0.08 -15.83
C TYR A 32 -18.57 1.24 -15.84
N LEU A 33 -18.60 1.99 -14.73
CA LEU A 33 -19.31 3.27 -14.68
C LEU A 33 -18.65 4.32 -15.58
N GLN A 34 -17.31 4.33 -15.68
CA GLN A 34 -16.59 5.22 -16.60
C GLN A 34 -17.00 4.94 -18.06
N GLU A 35 -17.08 3.67 -18.46
CA GLU A 35 -17.58 3.27 -19.77
C GLU A 35 -19.03 3.76 -19.99
N GLN A 36 -19.90 3.62 -18.99
CA GLN A 36 -21.30 4.09 -19.09
C GLN A 36 -21.42 5.62 -19.19
N VAL A 37 -20.53 6.39 -18.55
CA VAL A 37 -20.47 7.85 -18.69
C VAL A 37 -20.04 8.26 -20.10
N MET A 38 -19.09 7.54 -20.71
CA MET A 38 -18.69 7.82 -22.09
C MET A 38 -19.82 7.57 -23.10
N GLU A 39 -20.66 6.57 -22.84
CA GLU A 39 -21.81 6.22 -23.69
C GLU A 39 -23.03 7.12 -23.48
N ASN A 40 -23.23 7.67 -22.28
CA ASN A 40 -24.41 8.45 -21.93
C ASN A 40 -24.08 9.91 -21.57
N PRO A 41 -24.45 10.88 -22.43
CA PRO A 41 -24.12 12.30 -22.22
C PRO A 41 -24.85 12.94 -21.03
N LEU A 42 -25.82 12.25 -20.41
CA LEU A 42 -26.56 12.73 -19.24
C LEU A 42 -25.98 12.19 -17.92
N LEU A 43 -24.91 11.39 -17.96
CA LEU A 43 -24.27 10.83 -16.79
C LEU A 43 -22.96 11.53 -16.49
N GLU A 44 -22.76 11.83 -15.20
CA GLU A 44 -21.52 12.38 -14.68
C GLU A 44 -21.09 11.56 -13.45
N LEU A 45 -19.81 11.23 -13.37
CA LEU A 45 -19.20 10.63 -12.19
C LEU A 45 -18.49 11.71 -11.39
N HIS A 46 -18.82 11.82 -10.11
CA HIS A 46 -18.07 12.64 -9.18
C HIS A 46 -17.06 11.77 -8.44
N ASP A 47 -15.77 12.09 -8.59
CA ASP A 47 -14.71 11.44 -7.82
C ASP A 47 -14.94 11.78 -6.35
N SER A 48 -15.37 10.80 -5.55
CA SER A 48 -15.48 10.97 -4.08
C SER A 48 -14.11 11.04 -3.39
N ALA A 49 -13.02 10.91 -4.16
CA ALA A 49 -11.67 11.11 -3.68
C ALA A 49 -11.32 12.61 -3.64
N CYS A 50 -11.90 13.36 -2.71
CA CYS A 50 -11.27 14.57 -2.18
C CYS A 50 -11.76 14.91 -0.76
N LEU A 51 -10.83 14.70 0.18
CA LEU A 51 -10.72 15.20 1.55
C LEU A 51 -11.55 14.45 2.62
N PRO A 52 -10.90 14.07 3.74
CA PRO A 52 -11.62 13.85 4.99
C PRO A 52 -12.42 15.13 5.26
N LYS A 53 -13.73 15.02 5.48
CA LYS A 53 -14.48 16.10 6.08
C LYS A 53 -13.89 16.28 7.48
N GLU A 54 -13.05 17.29 7.68
CA GLU A 54 -12.79 17.85 8.99
C GLU A 54 -14.15 18.31 9.54
N GLN A 55 -14.83 17.42 10.26
CA GLN A 55 -15.85 17.84 11.18
C GLN A 55 -15.11 18.58 12.29
N GLU A 56 -15.10 19.91 12.19
CA GLU A 56 -14.76 20.81 13.28
C GLU A 56 -15.67 20.47 14.47
N ARG A 57 -15.19 19.58 15.34
CA ARG A 57 -15.60 19.55 16.74
C ARG A 57 -14.74 20.61 17.43
N GLU A 58 -15.33 21.77 17.63
CA GLU A 58 -14.80 22.80 18.53
C GLU A 58 -14.54 22.19 19.91
N ASP A 59 -13.46 22.68 20.54
CA ASP A 59 -13.01 22.44 21.90
C ASP A 59 -12.20 21.15 22.17
N ASP A 60 -10.88 21.22 21.98
CA ASP A 60 -10.00 21.41 23.13
C ASP A 60 -8.57 21.81 22.75
N HIS A 61 -8.13 22.91 23.37
CA HIS A 61 -6.76 23.39 23.39
C HIS A 61 -5.86 22.36 24.10
N ILE A 62 -4.82 21.86 23.42
CA ILE A 62 -3.40 21.76 23.90
C ILE A 62 -2.64 20.75 23.02
N LEU A 63 -1.69 21.28 22.25
CA LEU A 63 -0.40 20.71 21.77
C LEU A 63 -0.04 21.29 20.39
N LYS A 64 0.03 22.63 20.31
CA LYS A 64 0.85 23.32 19.32
C LYS A 64 2.26 23.41 19.89
N GLU A 65 3.17 22.58 19.40
CA GLU A 65 4.51 23.01 18.97
C GLU A 65 5.31 21.82 18.44
N THR A 66 5.96 22.04 17.29
CA THR A 66 6.97 21.19 16.61
C THR A 66 6.49 20.35 15.42
N PHE A 67 5.89 21.00 14.42
CA PHE A 67 6.18 20.65 13.02
C PHE A 67 6.29 21.96 12.23
N GLN A 68 7.53 22.44 12.08
CA GLN A 68 7.83 23.62 11.27
C GLN A 68 7.61 23.30 9.79
N SER A 69 6.77 24.15 9.21
CA SER A 69 6.39 24.34 7.82
C SER A 69 7.51 24.16 6.79
N GLY A 70 7.15 23.47 5.70
CA GLY A 70 7.84 23.53 4.42
C GLY A 70 7.17 22.60 3.41
N ALA A 71 6.49 23.16 2.40
CA ALA A 71 5.59 22.53 1.43
C ALA A 71 4.20 22.21 2.04
N ILE A 72 3.07 22.65 1.48
CA ILE A 72 2.63 22.45 0.10
C ILE A 72 1.70 23.62 -0.28
N HIS A 73 2.11 24.46 -1.23
CA HIS A 73 1.17 25.26 -2.03
C HIS A 73 1.74 25.38 -3.44
N GLU A 74 1.63 24.29 -4.19
CA GLU A 74 1.71 24.34 -5.65
C GLU A 74 0.56 23.53 -6.23
N GLY A 75 -0.04 24.11 -7.26
CA GLY A 75 -1.28 23.65 -7.87
C GLY A 75 -1.20 22.20 -8.29
N PHE A 76 -2.33 21.51 -8.12
CA PHE A 76 -2.59 20.17 -8.62
C PHE A 76 -2.58 20.19 -10.16
N ASP A 77 -1.38 20.12 -10.74
CA ASP A 77 -1.19 19.79 -12.14
C ASP A 77 -1.30 18.25 -12.28
N LYS A 78 -2.50 17.78 -12.65
CA LYS A 78 -2.83 16.35 -12.82
C LYS A 78 -2.06 15.66 -13.97
N THR A 79 -1.05 16.30 -14.57
CA THR A 79 -0.26 15.73 -15.67
C THR A 79 1.26 15.75 -15.48
N ALA A 80 1.78 16.21 -14.34
CA ALA A 80 3.22 16.25 -14.08
C ALA A 80 3.63 15.24 -13.00
N HIS A 81 4.55 14.33 -13.36
CA HIS A 81 5.29 13.40 -12.50
C HIS A 81 4.58 12.12 -12.03
N MET A 82 4.26 11.23 -12.98
CA MET A 82 4.58 9.82 -12.77
C MET A 82 6.09 9.62 -12.92
N THR A 83 6.90 10.14 -11.99
CA THR A 83 8.21 9.54 -11.78
C THR A 83 7.95 8.22 -11.08
N GLU A 84 8.10 7.11 -11.79
CA GLU A 84 8.28 5.81 -11.15
C GLU A 84 9.46 5.97 -10.19
N THR A 85 9.18 6.13 -8.90
CA THR A 85 10.23 6.17 -7.89
C THR A 85 10.88 4.81 -7.91
N VAL A 86 12.10 4.71 -8.44
CA VAL A 86 12.84 3.45 -8.53
C VAL A 86 12.92 2.86 -7.12
N THR A 87 12.34 1.68 -6.93
CA THR A 87 12.39 1.00 -5.65
C THR A 87 13.77 0.40 -5.44
N LEU A 88 14.17 0.22 -4.17
CA LEU A 88 15.45 -0.41 -3.84
C LEU A 88 15.56 -1.80 -4.49
N LYS A 89 14.47 -2.58 -4.46
CA LYS A 89 14.42 -3.91 -5.04
C LYS A 89 14.65 -3.88 -6.55
N THR A 90 13.97 -2.97 -7.27
CA THR A 90 14.17 -2.79 -8.72
C THR A 90 15.61 -2.41 -9.04
N HIS A 91 16.19 -1.45 -8.30
CA HIS A 91 17.56 -1.00 -8.49
C HIS A 91 18.58 -2.12 -8.32
N VAL A 92 18.42 -2.93 -7.28
CA VAL A 92 19.32 -4.06 -7.00
C VAL A 92 19.10 -5.19 -8.01
N LEU A 93 17.86 -5.45 -8.45
CA LEU A 93 17.54 -6.43 -9.47
C LEU A 93 18.28 -6.13 -10.78
N ASP A 94 18.26 -4.87 -11.23
CA ASP A 94 19.01 -4.43 -12.42
C ASP A 94 20.51 -4.72 -12.28
N GLN A 95 21.09 -4.49 -11.10
CA GLN A 95 22.49 -4.82 -10.83
C GLN A 95 22.75 -6.33 -10.84
N ILE A 96 21.85 -7.13 -10.27
CA ILE A 96 21.96 -8.60 -10.24
C ILE A 96 21.93 -9.17 -11.67
N ILE A 97 21.13 -8.61 -12.57
CA ILE A 97 21.11 -9.01 -13.99
C ILE A 97 22.46 -8.76 -14.65
N HIS A 98 23.12 -7.65 -14.31
CA HIS A 98 24.45 -7.32 -14.83
C HIS A 98 25.58 -8.09 -14.13
N MET A 99 25.34 -8.67 -12.96
CA MET A 99 26.26 -9.62 -12.33
C MET A 99 26.18 -10.96 -13.05
N HIS A 100 27.31 -11.43 -13.59
CA HIS A 100 27.43 -12.74 -14.24
C HIS A 100 27.35 -13.89 -13.22
N LEU A 101 26.15 -14.14 -12.69
CA LEU A 101 25.86 -15.22 -11.74
C LEU A 101 25.45 -16.49 -12.48
N ASN A 102 25.81 -17.65 -11.90
CA ASN A 102 25.32 -18.94 -12.37
C ASN A 102 23.81 -19.11 -12.05
N LYS A 103 23.12 -20.05 -12.71
CA LYS A 103 21.68 -20.30 -12.48
C LYS A 103 21.33 -20.55 -10.99
N VAL A 104 22.20 -21.24 -10.26
CA VAL A 104 22.03 -21.52 -8.83
C VAL A 104 22.26 -20.26 -7.99
N GLU A 105 23.31 -19.49 -8.31
CA GLU A 105 23.63 -18.23 -7.62
C GLU A 105 22.53 -17.17 -7.82
N HIS A 106 21.96 -17.10 -9.02
CA HIS A 106 20.85 -16.19 -9.32
C HIS A 106 19.61 -16.52 -8.48
N LYS A 107 19.31 -17.80 -8.28
CA LYS A 107 18.19 -18.22 -7.42
C LYS A 107 18.42 -17.84 -5.95
N ILE A 108 19.66 -17.94 -5.47
CA ILE A 108 20.03 -17.48 -4.13
C ILE A 108 19.90 -15.96 -4.02
N ALA A 109 20.35 -15.24 -5.03
CA ALA A 109 20.28 -13.78 -5.06
C ALA A 109 18.83 -13.26 -5.05
N GLU A 110 17.93 -13.91 -5.79
CA GLU A 110 16.49 -13.62 -5.80
C GLU A 110 15.89 -13.80 -4.39
N ILE A 111 16.21 -14.88 -3.68
CA ILE A 111 15.73 -15.13 -2.32
C ILE A 111 16.25 -14.08 -1.33
N LEU A 112 17.52 -13.69 -1.48
CA LEU A 112 18.11 -12.64 -0.65
C LEU A 112 17.46 -11.28 -0.92
N LEU A 113 17.17 -10.98 -2.18
CA LEU A 113 16.48 -9.76 -2.60
C LEU A 113 15.06 -9.70 -2.04
N ASP A 114 14.32 -10.81 -2.07
CA ASP A 114 12.97 -10.88 -1.51
C ASP A 114 12.96 -10.65 0.01
N SER A 115 14.01 -11.11 0.70
CA SER A 115 14.16 -10.91 2.15
C SER A 115 14.75 -9.55 2.54
N LEU A 116 15.11 -8.70 1.56
CA LEU A 116 15.68 -7.39 1.80
C LEU A 116 14.61 -6.43 2.32
N GLN A 117 14.83 -5.88 3.51
CA GLN A 117 13.95 -4.88 4.10
C GLN A 117 14.13 -3.52 3.39
N PRO A 118 13.11 -2.63 3.42
CA PRO A 118 13.23 -1.28 2.86
C PRO A 118 14.36 -0.44 3.47
N SER A 119 14.80 -0.79 4.68
CA SER A 119 15.95 -0.16 5.35
C SER A 119 17.32 -0.56 4.78
N GLY A 120 17.38 -1.64 3.99
CA GLY A 120 18.60 -2.25 3.45
C GLY A 120 19.15 -3.43 4.25
N TYR A 121 18.52 -3.81 5.37
CA TYR A 121 18.92 -4.95 6.20
C TYR A 121 18.28 -6.26 5.74
N LEU A 122 18.95 -7.38 6.01
CA LEU A 122 18.42 -8.72 5.79
C LEU A 122 17.68 -9.24 7.02
N ASP A 123 16.46 -9.72 6.80
CA ASP A 123 15.68 -10.46 7.80
C ASP A 123 15.60 -11.95 7.44
N LEU A 124 16.78 -12.57 7.25
CA LEU A 124 16.89 -13.98 6.85
C LEU A 124 17.94 -14.71 7.68
N ASN A 125 17.60 -15.92 8.12
CA ASN A 125 18.58 -16.86 8.66
C ASN A 125 19.17 -17.71 7.52
N ILE A 126 20.43 -17.46 7.21
CA ILE A 126 21.20 -18.13 6.13
C ILE A 126 21.22 -19.66 6.33
N GLU A 127 21.40 -20.14 7.56
CA GLU A 127 21.49 -21.57 7.86
C GLU A 127 20.16 -22.29 7.60
N ALA A 128 19.05 -21.67 8.00
CA ALA A 128 17.71 -22.19 7.78
C ALA A 128 17.35 -22.23 6.28
N SER A 129 17.68 -21.15 5.56
CA SER A 129 17.46 -21.03 4.12
C SER A 129 18.31 -22.02 3.31
N ALA A 130 19.58 -22.18 3.68
CA ALA A 130 20.47 -23.17 3.05
C ALA A 130 19.95 -24.60 3.22
N LYS A 131 19.48 -24.95 4.42
CA LYS A 131 18.90 -26.27 4.70
C LYS A 131 17.60 -26.52 3.95
N ALA A 132 16.73 -25.50 3.83
CA ALA A 132 15.48 -25.60 3.07
C ALA A 132 15.72 -25.86 1.58
N LEU A 133 16.75 -25.22 1.01
CA LEU A 133 17.11 -25.34 -0.41
C LEU A 133 18.05 -26.52 -0.72
N LYS A 134 18.58 -27.19 0.31
CA LYS A 134 19.65 -28.22 0.21
C LYS A 134 20.87 -27.70 -0.56
N ILE A 135 21.25 -26.46 -0.31
CA ILE A 135 22.42 -25.80 -0.89
C ILE A 135 23.49 -25.68 0.19
N ASP A 136 24.75 -25.81 -0.20
CA ASP A 136 25.89 -25.60 0.71
C ASP A 136 25.93 -24.15 1.20
N VAL A 137 26.11 -23.99 2.52
CA VAL A 137 26.17 -22.67 3.19
C VAL A 137 27.29 -21.80 2.60
N GLU A 138 28.42 -22.41 2.24
CA GLU A 138 29.56 -21.72 1.64
C GLU A 138 29.20 -21.02 0.31
N LEU A 139 28.38 -21.67 -0.52
CA LEU A 139 27.95 -21.08 -1.79
C LEU A 139 26.97 -19.92 -1.53
N PHE A 140 26.12 -20.05 -0.53
CA PHE A 140 25.20 -19.01 -0.11
C PHE A 140 25.93 -17.76 0.42
N GLU A 141 26.95 -17.95 1.27
CA GLU A 141 27.79 -16.85 1.78
C GLU A 141 28.60 -16.19 0.64
N GLY A 142 29.10 -16.97 -0.33
CA GLY A 142 29.79 -16.41 -1.49
C GLY A 142 28.90 -15.52 -2.37
N VAL A 143 27.62 -15.87 -2.53
CA VAL A 143 26.64 -15.01 -3.24
C VAL A 143 26.32 -13.76 -2.42
N LEU A 144 26.13 -13.91 -1.10
CA LEU A 144 25.89 -12.78 -0.20
C LEU A 144 27.03 -11.76 -0.25
N GLU A 145 28.28 -12.19 -0.23
CA GLU A 145 29.44 -11.29 -0.35
C GLU A 145 29.46 -10.52 -1.68
N LYS A 146 29.05 -11.17 -2.78
CA LYS A 146 28.89 -10.48 -4.08
C LYS A 146 27.79 -9.42 -4.01
N LEU A 147 26.63 -9.75 -3.44
CA LEU A 147 25.51 -8.82 -3.30
C LEU A 147 25.80 -7.67 -2.33
N GLN A 148 26.63 -7.88 -1.32
CA GLN A 148 27.08 -6.81 -0.41
C GLN A 148 27.93 -5.74 -1.10
N SER A 149 28.42 -5.99 -2.32
CA SER A 149 29.12 -5.01 -3.14
C SER A 149 28.21 -4.17 -4.04
N CYS A 150 26.90 -4.47 -4.06
CA CYS A 150 25.89 -3.69 -4.76
C CYS A 150 25.74 -2.27 -4.20
N ASP A 151 25.24 -1.37 -5.04
CA ASP A 151 24.89 0.00 -4.68
C ASP A 151 23.40 0.07 -4.28
N PRO A 152 23.05 0.60 -3.09
CA PRO A 152 23.88 1.37 -2.15
C PRO A 152 24.72 0.54 -1.16
N ILE A 153 25.95 1.00 -0.91
CA ILE A 153 26.90 0.29 -0.01
C ILE A 153 26.32 0.13 1.40
N GLY A 154 26.35 -1.10 1.89
CA GLY A 154 25.84 -1.45 3.22
C GLY A 154 24.44 -2.09 3.20
N ILE A 155 23.87 -2.34 2.02
CA ILE A 155 22.71 -3.24 1.88
C ILE A 155 23.13 -4.70 2.10
N PHE A 156 22.14 -5.57 2.36
CA PHE A 156 22.37 -6.97 2.71
C PHE A 156 23.21 -7.17 3.99
N ALA A 157 23.19 -6.19 4.90
CA ALA A 157 23.78 -6.31 6.23
C ALA A 157 22.86 -7.11 7.16
N ARG A 158 23.43 -7.98 7.99
CA ARG A 158 22.67 -8.68 9.06
C ARG A 158 22.56 -7.85 10.33
N SER A 159 23.48 -6.92 10.51
CA SER A 159 23.52 -6.03 11.67
C SER A 159 24.04 -4.64 11.28
N PRO A 160 23.77 -3.60 12.09
CA PRO A 160 24.35 -2.27 11.89
C PRO A 160 25.88 -2.30 11.88
N GLY A 161 26.50 -3.20 12.66
CA GLY A 161 27.95 -3.38 12.69
C GLY A 161 28.51 -3.83 11.33
N GLU A 162 27.83 -4.77 10.66
CA GLU A 162 28.19 -5.20 9.31
C GLU A 162 27.98 -4.09 8.28
N CYS A 163 26.85 -3.37 8.37
CA CYS A 163 26.55 -2.23 7.50
C CYS A 163 27.68 -1.18 7.51
N PHE A 164 28.06 -0.73 8.71
CA PHE A 164 29.16 0.23 8.86
C PHE A 164 30.51 -0.35 8.44
N LYS A 165 30.75 -1.63 8.69
CA LYS A 165 32.00 -2.29 8.25
C LYS A 165 32.13 -2.27 6.73
N MET A 166 31.03 -2.52 6.01
CA MET A 166 31.00 -2.45 4.54
C MET A 166 31.24 -1.02 4.03
N GLN A 167 30.59 -0.03 4.63
CA GLN A 167 30.76 1.37 4.26
C GLN A 167 32.18 1.89 4.57
N LEU A 168 32.79 1.45 5.68
CA LEU A 168 34.15 1.84 6.03
C LEU A 168 35.21 1.13 5.19
N LYS A 169 34.92 -0.10 4.74
CA LYS A 169 35.77 -0.84 3.80
C LYS A 169 35.87 -0.13 2.45
N SER A 170 34.77 0.45 1.93
CA SER A 170 34.81 1.20 0.67
C SER A 170 35.53 2.55 0.80
N MET A 171 35.51 3.16 1.98
CA MET A 171 36.22 4.42 2.27
C MET A 171 37.69 4.23 2.68
N ASP A 172 38.20 2.99 2.69
CA ASP A 172 39.57 2.61 3.13
C ASP A 172 39.93 3.12 4.55
N LYS A 173 38.92 3.33 5.41
CA LYS A 173 39.09 3.78 6.81
C LYS A 173 38.99 2.64 7.81
N LEU A 174 39.23 1.41 7.35
CA LEU A 174 39.07 0.21 8.17
C LEU A 174 40.30 -0.03 9.05
N ASN A 175 40.22 0.34 10.32
CA ASN A 175 41.26 0.06 11.32
C ASN A 175 40.90 -1.17 12.18
N LYS A 176 41.91 -1.86 12.73
CA LYS A 176 41.70 -2.99 13.66
C LYS A 176 40.82 -2.60 14.85
N ASN A 177 41.02 -1.39 15.38
CA ASN A 177 40.23 -0.84 16.49
C ASN A 177 38.77 -0.58 16.10
N VAL A 178 38.53 -0.17 14.85
CA VAL A 178 37.18 0.04 14.30
C VAL A 178 36.44 -1.29 14.16
N VAL A 179 37.09 -2.33 13.65
CA VAL A 179 36.47 -3.67 13.55
C VAL A 179 36.07 -4.21 14.91
N LEU A 180 36.96 -4.08 15.91
CA LEU A 180 36.67 -4.48 17.29
C LEU A 180 35.52 -3.66 17.90
N PHE A 181 35.45 -2.37 17.59
CA PHE A 181 34.34 -1.49 18.00
C PHE A 181 33.01 -1.94 17.40
N LEU A 182 32.98 -2.19 16.08
CA LEU A 182 31.77 -2.57 15.35
C LEU A 182 31.21 -3.94 15.76
N ASN A 183 32.08 -4.92 16.02
CA ASN A 183 31.67 -6.26 16.46
C ASN A 183 30.95 -6.25 17.83
N ASN A 184 31.20 -5.23 18.65
CA ASN A 184 30.62 -5.11 19.99
C ASN A 184 29.57 -4.00 20.10
N LEU A 185 29.15 -3.34 19.00
CA LEU A 185 28.28 -2.16 19.01
C LEU A 185 27.00 -2.31 19.85
N GLU A 186 26.41 -3.52 19.91
CA GLU A 186 25.22 -3.83 20.71
C GLU A 186 25.41 -3.59 22.22
N ALA A 187 26.65 -3.69 22.69
CA ALA A 187 27.00 -3.50 24.08
C ALA A 187 27.12 -2.02 24.48
N LEU A 188 27.14 -1.10 23.50
CA LEU A 188 27.36 0.33 23.74
C LEU A 188 26.21 1.00 24.52
N PRO A 189 24.91 0.79 24.19
CA PRO A 189 23.80 1.44 24.90
C PRO A 189 23.69 1.00 26.36
N SER A 190 24.05 -0.25 26.66
CA SER A 190 23.91 -0.85 28.00
C SER A 190 25.10 -0.57 28.93
N LEU A 191 26.33 -0.54 28.41
CA LEU A 191 27.54 -0.34 29.21
C LEU A 191 27.98 1.13 29.32
N GLY A 192 27.60 1.96 28.35
CA GLY A 192 28.12 3.32 28.21
C GLY A 192 29.58 3.37 27.74
N MET A 193 29.98 4.50 27.13
CA MET A 193 31.25 4.63 26.40
C MET A 193 32.50 4.28 27.23
N GLN A 194 32.54 4.68 28.51
CA GLN A 194 33.71 4.45 29.36
C GLN A 194 33.97 2.96 29.65
N LYS A 195 32.92 2.20 29.98
CA LYS A 195 33.05 0.76 30.25
C LYS A 195 33.25 -0.03 28.96
N PHE A 196 32.64 0.44 27.87
CA PHE A 196 32.79 -0.11 26.53
C PHE A 196 34.25 -0.04 26.04
N CYS A 197 34.88 1.14 26.08
CA CYS A 197 36.28 1.34 25.73
C CYS A 197 37.21 0.42 26.55
N LYS A 198 36.95 0.27 27.86
CA LYS A 198 37.70 -0.64 28.73
C LYS A 198 37.54 -2.11 28.34
N LYS A 199 36.34 -2.54 27.94
CA LYS A 199 36.07 -3.92 27.50
C LYS A 199 36.79 -4.28 26.20
N ILE A 200 36.92 -3.30 25.30
CA ILE A 200 37.53 -3.50 23.97
C ILE A 200 39.04 -3.25 24.01
N GLY A 201 39.54 -2.52 25.02
CA GLY A 201 40.96 -2.17 25.16
C GLY A 201 41.36 -0.96 24.32
N ILE A 202 40.43 -0.05 24.04
CA ILE A 202 40.65 1.17 23.24
C ILE A 202 40.64 2.39 24.18
N SER A 203 41.41 3.43 23.84
CA SER A 203 41.38 4.70 24.58
C SER A 203 40.02 5.41 24.44
N LEU A 204 39.66 6.24 25.42
CA LEU A 204 38.37 6.95 25.37
C LEU A 204 38.30 7.96 24.21
N GLN A 205 39.44 8.54 23.83
CA GLN A 205 39.53 9.47 22.69
C GLN A 205 39.32 8.73 21.37
N GLU A 206 40.01 7.60 21.15
CA GLU A 206 39.82 6.79 19.95
C GLU A 206 38.38 6.29 19.80
N GLY A 207 37.74 5.86 20.90
CA GLY A 207 36.34 5.45 20.86
C GLY A 207 35.37 6.58 20.46
N GLN A 208 35.65 7.81 20.88
CA GLN A 208 34.89 8.99 20.48
C GLN A 208 35.13 9.35 19.01
N ASP A 209 36.38 9.26 18.54
CA ASP A 209 36.73 9.50 17.14
C ASP A 209 36.02 8.52 16.20
N ILE A 210 36.01 7.23 16.56
CA ILE A 210 35.30 6.18 15.82
C ILE A 210 33.79 6.47 15.80
N LEU A 211 33.20 6.90 16.93
CA LEU A 211 31.78 7.24 16.97
C LEU A 211 31.45 8.45 16.08
N GLN A 212 32.32 9.46 16.02
CA GLN A 212 32.13 10.62 15.13
C GLN A 212 32.13 10.18 13.66
N ILE A 213 33.03 9.27 13.28
CA ILE A 213 33.06 8.69 11.93
C ILE A 213 31.74 7.96 11.64
N ILE A 214 31.28 7.09 12.56
CA ILE A 214 30.04 6.32 12.39
C ILE A 214 28.81 7.24 12.25
N LYS A 215 28.75 8.34 13.01
CA LYS A 215 27.65 9.31 12.90
C LYS A 215 27.56 9.99 11.53
N GLY A 216 28.65 10.06 10.79
CA GLY A 216 28.67 10.59 9.42
C GLY A 216 28.27 9.56 8.35
N LEU A 217 28.07 8.30 8.72
CA LEU A 217 27.67 7.22 7.82
C LEU A 217 26.15 7.12 7.72
N ASN A 218 25.65 6.48 6.66
CA ASN A 218 24.22 6.24 6.50
C ASN A 218 23.84 4.87 7.11
N PRO A 219 23.16 4.84 8.27
CA PRO A 219 22.80 3.58 8.92
C PRO A 219 21.68 2.81 8.20
N LYS A 220 20.98 3.43 7.22
CA LYS A 220 19.85 2.83 6.51
C LYS A 220 19.90 3.25 5.03
N PRO A 221 20.83 2.68 4.25
CA PRO A 221 21.06 3.08 2.86
C PRO A 221 19.80 2.90 1.98
N GLY A 222 18.92 1.95 2.32
CA GLY A 222 17.70 1.68 1.55
C GLY A 222 16.65 2.80 1.58
N LEU A 223 16.66 3.67 2.60
CA LEU A 223 15.68 4.76 2.73
C LEU A 223 15.83 5.87 1.69
N ALA A 224 16.92 5.88 0.92
CA ALA A 224 17.11 6.81 -0.19
C ALA A 224 16.22 6.47 -1.41
N TYR A 225 15.65 5.26 -1.45
CA TYR A 225 14.86 4.76 -2.57
C TYR A 225 13.35 4.85 -2.28
N GLY A 226 12.56 4.77 -3.36
CA GLY A 226 11.11 4.66 -3.24
C GLY A 226 10.71 3.37 -2.51
N PHE A 227 9.67 3.46 -1.69
CA PHE A 227 9.02 2.28 -1.15
C PHE A 227 8.12 1.67 -2.22
N GLU A 228 7.96 0.35 -2.20
CA GLU A 228 6.85 -0.27 -2.92
C GLU A 228 5.55 0.36 -2.40
N PRO A 229 4.67 0.87 -3.30
CA PRO A 229 3.39 1.39 -2.87
C PRO A 229 2.65 0.28 -2.15
N ILE A 230 2.34 0.50 -0.87
CA ILE A 230 1.49 -0.41 -0.13
C ILE A 230 0.13 -0.33 -0.82
N ASN A 231 -0.26 -1.41 -1.52
CA ASN A 231 -1.60 -1.54 -2.08
C ASN A 231 -2.59 -1.69 -0.93
N ALA A 232 -3.03 -0.57 -0.38
CA ALA A 232 -4.09 -0.54 0.62
C ALA A 232 -5.38 -1.03 -0.07
N ILE A 233 -5.88 -2.19 0.36
CA ILE A 233 -7.19 -2.66 -0.05
C ILE A 233 -8.20 -1.74 0.64
N LEU A 234 -8.93 -0.95 -0.16
CA LEU A 234 -10.03 -0.14 0.36
C LEU A 234 -11.20 -1.08 0.69
N PRO A 235 -11.67 -1.16 1.95
CA PRO A 235 -12.80 -2.01 2.29
C PRO A 235 -14.11 -1.38 1.82
N ASP A 236 -15.09 -2.21 1.46
CA ASP A 236 -16.43 -1.76 1.08
C ASP A 236 -17.29 -1.42 2.32
N VAL A 237 -16.98 -2.04 3.46
CA VAL A 237 -17.75 -1.97 4.71
C VAL A 237 -16.79 -1.93 5.90
N PHE A 238 -17.10 -1.10 6.89
CA PHE A 238 -16.45 -1.07 8.19
C PHE A 238 -17.34 -1.76 9.22
N VAL A 239 -16.69 -2.49 10.13
CA VAL A 239 -17.33 -3.13 11.27
C VAL A 239 -16.64 -2.62 12.51
N PHE A 240 -17.42 -2.09 13.45
CA PHE A 240 -16.91 -1.60 14.72
C PHE A 240 -17.86 -1.98 15.84
N VAL A 241 -17.38 -1.82 17.08
CA VAL A 241 -18.16 -2.05 18.29
C VAL A 241 -18.55 -0.69 18.86
N ASP A 242 -19.84 -0.45 19.02
CA ASP A 242 -20.39 0.74 19.68
C ASP A 242 -21.37 0.27 20.77
N ASP A 243 -21.23 0.78 22.01
CA ASP A 243 -22.01 0.35 23.19
C ASP A 243 -22.20 -1.18 23.33
N ASP A 244 -21.11 -1.95 23.18
CA ASP A 244 -21.10 -3.44 23.18
C ASP A 244 -21.94 -4.11 22.06
N GLN A 245 -22.31 -3.37 21.02
CA GLN A 245 -23.01 -3.87 19.83
C GLN A 245 -22.11 -3.78 18.59
N LEU A 246 -22.16 -4.82 17.75
CA LEU A 246 -21.48 -4.81 16.46
C LEU A 246 -22.28 -3.99 15.46
N CYS A 247 -21.70 -2.88 15.00
CA CYS A 247 -22.28 -1.97 14.03
C CYS A 247 -21.56 -2.08 12.69
N VAL A 248 -22.31 -1.84 11.62
CA VAL A 248 -21.87 -2.00 10.23
C VAL A 248 -22.12 -0.70 9.49
N GLU A 249 -21.07 -0.14 8.90
CA GLU A 249 -21.18 1.08 8.08
C GLU A 249 -20.55 0.85 6.71
N LEU A 250 -21.15 1.43 5.67
CA LEU A 250 -20.56 1.42 4.34
C LEU A 250 -19.40 2.41 4.29
N ASN A 251 -18.39 2.08 3.50
CA ASN A 251 -17.32 3.02 3.19
C ASN A 251 -17.79 4.02 2.13
N ASP A 252 -18.19 5.23 2.55
CA ASP A 252 -18.62 6.30 1.65
C ASP A 252 -17.58 6.67 0.58
N ALA A 253 -16.28 6.55 0.90
CA ALA A 253 -15.21 6.82 -0.06
C ALA A 253 -15.14 5.75 -1.18
N ALA A 254 -15.67 4.55 -0.93
CA ALA A 254 -15.79 3.46 -1.90
C ALA A 254 -17.11 3.48 -2.69
N ILE A 255 -18.02 4.44 -2.41
CA ILE A 255 -19.30 4.53 -3.13
C ILE A 255 -19.16 5.51 -4.30
N PRO A 256 -19.29 5.07 -5.56
CA PRO A 256 -19.24 5.97 -6.70
C PRO A 256 -20.46 6.89 -6.72
N GLN A 257 -20.21 8.21 -6.75
CA GLN A 257 -21.28 9.21 -6.82
C GLN A 257 -21.67 9.46 -8.28
N LEU A 258 -22.75 8.79 -8.71
CA LEU A 258 -23.33 8.97 -10.03
C LEU A 258 -24.41 10.06 -10.03
N ILE A 259 -24.19 11.12 -10.81
CA ILE A 259 -25.12 12.23 -10.98
C ILE A 259 -25.78 12.12 -12.36
N VAL A 260 -27.11 12.31 -12.38
CA VAL A 260 -27.90 12.36 -13.61
C VAL A 260 -28.20 13.83 -13.89
N ASN A 261 -27.66 14.36 -14.99
CA ASN A 261 -27.85 15.76 -15.37
C ASN A 261 -29.28 15.98 -15.89
N SER A 262 -30.15 16.40 -14.96
CA SER A 262 -31.58 16.59 -15.25
C SER A 262 -31.85 17.87 -16.03
N ASP A 263 -30.99 18.87 -15.91
CA ASP A 263 -31.12 20.15 -16.63
C ASP A 263 -30.76 19.99 -18.11
N ALA A 264 -29.64 19.30 -18.40
CA ALA A 264 -29.26 18.93 -19.76
C ALA A 264 -30.37 18.12 -20.47
N TYR A 265 -31.07 17.24 -19.74
CA TYR A 265 -32.23 16.52 -20.28
C TYR A 265 -33.36 17.47 -20.70
N GLN A 266 -33.70 18.47 -19.88
CA GLN A 266 -34.76 19.43 -20.22
C GLN A 266 -34.37 20.33 -21.41
N GLU A 267 -33.12 20.79 -21.45
CA GLU A 267 -32.60 21.55 -22.59
C GLU A 267 -32.64 20.75 -23.89
N LEU A 268 -32.17 19.50 -23.85
CA LEU A 268 -32.18 18.65 -25.04
C LEU A 268 -33.60 18.29 -25.47
N LYS A 269 -34.51 18.04 -24.52
CA LYS A 269 -35.92 17.78 -24.80
C LYS A 269 -36.61 18.95 -25.50
N THR A 270 -36.25 20.19 -25.16
CA THR A 270 -36.80 21.40 -25.80
C THR A 270 -36.16 21.70 -27.17
N ARG A 271 -34.90 21.30 -27.39
CA ARG A 271 -34.18 21.48 -28.67
C ARG A 271 -34.50 20.40 -29.70
N CYS A 272 -34.79 19.17 -29.28
CA CYS A 272 -35.09 18.07 -30.19
C CYS A 272 -36.44 18.23 -30.88
N ARG A 273 -36.42 18.21 -32.22
CA ARG A 273 -37.61 18.36 -33.07
C ARG A 273 -38.07 17.03 -33.69
N LYS A 274 -37.17 16.05 -33.81
CA LYS A 274 -37.51 14.73 -34.37
C LYS A 274 -37.91 13.76 -33.26
N LYS A 275 -38.91 12.92 -33.57
CA LYS A 275 -39.45 11.90 -32.66
C LYS A 275 -38.41 10.85 -32.27
N GLU A 276 -37.51 10.50 -33.18
CA GLU A 276 -36.44 9.53 -32.96
C GLU A 276 -35.40 10.04 -31.95
N GLU A 277 -34.97 11.30 -32.09
CA GLU A 277 -34.04 11.96 -31.17
C GLU A 277 -34.64 12.06 -29.75
N LEU A 278 -35.92 12.44 -29.65
CA LEU A 278 -36.65 12.48 -28.38
C LEU A 278 -36.73 11.11 -27.70
N ASN A 279 -36.98 10.04 -28.48
CA ASN A 279 -37.04 8.68 -27.95
C ASN A 279 -35.66 8.21 -27.46
N TYR A 280 -34.60 8.53 -28.19
CA TYR A 280 -33.23 8.21 -27.79
C TYR A 280 -32.84 8.89 -26.47
N ILE A 281 -33.07 10.20 -26.35
CA ILE A 281 -32.72 10.96 -25.14
C ILE A 281 -33.56 10.51 -23.95
N LYS A 282 -34.84 10.18 -24.16
CA LYS A 282 -35.68 9.57 -23.13
C LYS A 282 -35.18 8.19 -22.70
N ALA A 283 -34.68 7.37 -23.62
CA ALA A 283 -34.08 6.08 -23.30
C ALA A 283 -32.80 6.27 -22.46
N GLN A 284 -31.92 7.19 -22.85
CA GLN A 284 -30.69 7.50 -22.12
C GLN A 284 -30.96 8.05 -20.71
N TYR A 285 -31.96 8.92 -20.55
CA TYR A 285 -32.38 9.42 -19.24
C TYR A 285 -32.95 8.32 -18.34
N ASN A 286 -33.76 7.41 -18.92
CA ASN A 286 -34.29 6.27 -18.18
C ASN A 286 -33.18 5.28 -17.79
N HIS A 287 -32.20 5.06 -18.66
CA HIS A 287 -31.03 4.23 -18.38
C HIS A 287 -30.19 4.82 -17.25
N ALA A 288 -29.90 6.12 -17.30
CA ALA A 288 -29.18 6.85 -16.26
C ALA A 288 -29.86 6.73 -14.88
N ASN A 289 -31.17 6.97 -14.81
CA ASN A 289 -31.92 6.83 -13.57
C ASN A 289 -31.99 5.39 -13.05
N TRP A 290 -32.12 4.41 -13.96
CA TRP A 290 -32.07 3.01 -13.59
C TRP A 290 -30.70 2.64 -13.01
N LEU A 291 -29.60 3.09 -13.64
CA LEU A 291 -28.24 2.81 -13.19
C LEU A 291 -27.98 3.42 -11.80
N LYS A 292 -28.37 4.68 -11.59
CA LYS A 292 -28.32 5.34 -10.27
C LYS A 292 -29.11 4.56 -9.22
N GLY A 293 -30.32 4.12 -9.55
CA GLY A 293 -31.14 3.29 -8.67
C GLY A 293 -30.51 1.93 -8.36
N ALA A 294 -29.91 1.29 -9.36
CA ALA A 294 -29.23 0.00 -9.20
C ALA A 294 -27.99 0.11 -8.30
N LEU A 295 -27.22 1.20 -8.40
CA LEU A 295 -26.11 1.47 -7.49
C LEU A 295 -26.59 1.67 -6.04
N MET A 296 -27.67 2.42 -5.85
CA MET A 296 -28.26 2.61 -4.52
C MET A 296 -28.76 1.27 -3.93
N GLN A 297 -29.39 0.43 -4.75
CA GLN A 297 -29.79 -0.91 -4.34
C GLN A 297 -28.58 -1.81 -4.00
N ARG A 298 -27.46 -1.69 -4.73
CA ARG A 298 -26.21 -2.36 -4.36
C ARG A 298 -25.76 -1.96 -2.97
N CYS A 299 -25.70 -0.65 -2.66
CA CYS A 299 -25.27 -0.17 -1.35
C CYS A 299 -26.13 -0.75 -0.22
N VAL A 300 -27.46 -0.68 -0.36
CA VAL A 300 -28.40 -1.23 0.63
C VAL A 300 -28.25 -2.73 0.79
N ASN A 301 -28.07 -3.47 -0.31
CA ASN A 301 -27.91 -4.92 -0.25
C ASN A 301 -26.58 -5.32 0.36
N THR A 302 -25.48 -4.63 0.02
CA THR A 302 -24.16 -4.86 0.62
C THR A 302 -24.22 -4.67 2.13
N LEU A 303 -24.84 -3.59 2.60
CA LEU A 303 -25.02 -3.34 4.03
C LEU A 303 -25.82 -4.46 4.70
N LYS A 304 -26.98 -4.85 4.15
CA LYS A 304 -27.81 -5.93 4.69
C LYS A 304 -27.09 -7.27 4.72
N ILE A 305 -26.32 -7.58 3.67
CA ILE A 305 -25.54 -8.82 3.59
C ILE A 305 -24.46 -8.79 4.67
N ALA A 306 -23.75 -7.68 4.84
CA ALA A 306 -22.74 -7.53 5.87
C ALA A 306 -23.33 -7.67 7.29
N GLU A 307 -24.46 -7.01 7.58
CA GLU A 307 -25.21 -7.17 8.83
C GLU A 307 -25.56 -8.64 9.07
N THR A 308 -26.12 -9.33 8.07
CA THR A 308 -26.50 -10.74 8.18
C THR A 308 -25.29 -11.65 8.43
N ILE A 309 -24.15 -11.39 7.77
CA ILE A 309 -22.92 -12.15 7.96
C ILE A 309 -22.40 -11.99 9.39
N ILE A 310 -22.38 -10.76 9.89
CA ILE A 310 -21.92 -10.44 11.25
C ILE A 310 -22.85 -11.06 12.28
N GLU A 311 -24.16 -11.04 12.02
CA GLU A 311 -25.14 -11.73 12.88
C GLU A 311 -24.95 -13.24 12.92
N ALA A 312 -24.62 -13.86 11.78
CA ALA A 312 -24.36 -15.29 11.69
C ALA A 312 -23.00 -15.70 12.28
N GLN A 313 -22.02 -14.78 12.32
CA GLN A 313 -20.64 -15.03 12.75
C GLN A 313 -20.23 -14.22 13.99
N LYS A 314 -21.18 -13.85 14.87
CA LYS A 314 -20.90 -13.01 16.06
C LYS A 314 -19.76 -13.53 16.94
N ASP A 315 -19.68 -14.85 17.12
CA ASP A 315 -18.66 -15.48 17.97
C ASP A 315 -17.24 -15.24 17.44
N PHE A 316 -17.06 -15.24 16.11
CA PHE A 316 -15.78 -14.96 15.46
C PHE A 316 -15.36 -13.50 15.66
N PHE A 317 -16.29 -12.56 15.50
CA PHE A 317 -15.99 -11.13 15.66
C PHE A 317 -15.71 -10.73 17.11
N THR A 318 -16.23 -11.49 18.09
CA THR A 318 -16.06 -11.22 19.52
C THR A 318 -14.84 -11.91 20.13
N HIS A 319 -14.56 -13.16 19.74
CA HIS A 319 -13.51 -13.98 20.37
C HIS A 319 -12.31 -14.27 19.45
N GLY A 320 -12.38 -13.91 18.16
CA GLY A 320 -11.35 -14.22 17.17
C GLY A 320 -11.32 -15.69 16.75
N ILE A 321 -10.27 -16.08 16.03
CA ILE A 321 -10.03 -17.49 15.67
C ILE A 321 -9.54 -18.21 16.92
N THR A 322 -10.39 -19.06 17.50
CA THR A 322 -10.01 -20.02 18.56
C THR A 322 -9.65 -21.38 17.97
#